data_AF-A0A316UHG0-F1
#
_entry.id   AF-A0A316UHG0-F1
#
_cell.length_a   1.000
_cell.length_b   1.000
_cell.length_c   1.000
_cell.angle_alpha   90.00
_cell.angle_beta   90.00
_cell.angle_gamma   90.00
#
_symmetry.space_group_name_H-M   'P 1'
#
loop_
_entity.id
_entity.type
_entity.pdbx_description
1 polymer ?
#
loop_
_entity_poly.entity_id
_entity_poly.type
_entity_poly.pdbx_seq_one_letter_code
_entity_poly.pdbx_strand_id
1 'polypeptide(L)'
;MSLEDVHDLLLQAPLSQVNSVLADLRGLVSSGGSSSRLGRDFEESLPGALRQLHEDQGKVVRLPGLEAGSILTKEARSHDKDAEYRDEAQSKVFSYDHAADKVASSETYRAVSSSDNELKTELERQLGAYLRDHYPDLDPQRTNEGACGSVLSLPTTRIQRRGGRQEAKGKTNVEQGAANEEEVEQTPQETAMAEKATEDEKEEQKAMGEKAVRVVDEDDDEDDEGELVELIADADASSPPSHIITIVSGKSNAKNFWSGRLLSTYHCHADVIEAHTKLQIHYYENGNVQLNAEVPAIIPLNTSAAQASASPAAQAKAIISAIGKHEQHLQETQLERDVYEGLNERAFKGLRRQLPVTRQKVDWDKVTNYRLGQDLADHNEGAAA
;
A
#
# COMPACT_ATOMS: atom_id res chain seq x y z
N MET A 1 -10.97 0.07 27.84
CA MET A 1 -10.52 0.01 26.45
C MET A 1 -11.59 -0.71 25.67
N SER A 2 -12.27 0.01 24.79
CA SER A 2 -13.27 -0.51 23.87
C SER A 2 -12.59 -1.18 22.67
N LEU A 3 -13.33 -1.89 21.83
CA LEU A 3 -12.81 -2.42 20.56
C LEU A 3 -12.44 -1.29 19.60
N GLU A 4 -13.22 -0.21 19.60
CA GLU A 4 -12.98 0.99 18.79
C GLU A 4 -11.64 1.64 19.15
N ASP A 5 -11.34 1.77 20.46
CA ASP A 5 -10.06 2.33 20.92
C ASP A 5 -8.86 1.51 20.40
N VAL A 6 -9.00 0.18 20.36
CA VAL A 6 -7.94 -0.73 19.88
C VAL A 6 -7.75 -0.58 18.37
N HIS A 7 -8.84 -0.44 17.61
CA HIS A 7 -8.77 -0.19 16.18
C HIS A 7 -8.15 1.18 15.88
N ASP A 8 -8.51 2.22 16.62
CA ASP A 8 -7.93 3.56 16.43
C ASP A 8 -6.42 3.56 16.67
N LEU A 9 -5.95 2.81 17.68
CA LEU A 9 -4.51 2.63 17.93
C LEU A 9 -3.81 1.90 16.77
N LEU A 10 -4.47 0.91 16.16
CA LEU A 10 -3.94 0.20 15.01
C LEU A 10 -3.91 1.10 13.75
N LEU A 11 -4.98 1.86 13.50
CA LEU A 11 -5.11 2.74 12.33
C LEU A 11 -4.09 3.89 12.33
N GLN A 12 -3.63 4.31 13.51
CA GLN A 12 -2.61 5.35 13.67
C GLN A 12 -1.17 4.81 13.55
N ALA A 13 -0.98 3.48 13.53
CA ALA A 13 0.34 2.87 13.48
C ALA A 13 1.04 3.17 12.13
N PRO A 14 2.32 3.58 12.13
CA PRO A 14 3.10 3.67 10.89
C PRO A 14 3.23 2.28 10.24
N LEU A 15 3.18 2.21 8.90
CA LEU A 15 3.15 0.92 8.18
C LEU A 15 4.28 -0.05 8.56
N SER A 16 5.51 0.45 8.73
CA SER A 16 6.66 -0.37 9.14
C SER A 16 6.53 -0.97 10.54
N GLN A 17 5.68 -0.39 11.38
CA GLN A 17 5.59 -0.71 12.80
C GLN A 17 4.33 -1.50 13.14
N VAL A 18 3.47 -1.77 12.15
CA VAL A 18 2.20 -2.48 12.32
C VAL A 18 2.40 -3.81 13.03
N ASN A 19 3.40 -4.61 12.66
CA ASN A 19 3.68 -5.89 13.31
C ASN A 19 4.05 -5.75 14.80
N SER A 20 4.79 -4.69 15.15
CA SER A 20 5.13 -4.40 16.56
C SER A 20 3.89 -3.96 17.32
N VAL A 21 3.13 -3.02 16.76
CA VAL A 21 1.89 -2.51 17.36
C VAL A 21 0.86 -3.63 17.55
N LEU A 22 0.71 -4.53 16.57
CA LEU A 22 -0.16 -5.70 16.70
C LEU A 22 0.26 -6.63 17.83
N ALA A 23 1.57 -6.87 18.01
CA ALA A 23 2.06 -7.69 19.11
C ALA A 23 1.73 -7.04 20.47
N ASP A 24 1.91 -5.72 20.58
CA ASP A 24 1.61 -4.96 21.79
C ASP A 24 0.11 -4.94 22.09
N LEU A 25 -0.73 -4.70 21.07
CA LEU A 25 -2.20 -4.72 21.18
C LEU A 25 -2.71 -6.12 21.57
N ARG A 26 -2.17 -7.19 20.96
CA ARG A 26 -2.49 -8.56 21.35
C ARG A 26 -2.13 -8.84 22.81
N GLY A 27 -0.97 -8.35 23.27
CA GLY A 27 -0.58 -8.43 24.68
C GLY A 27 -1.56 -7.71 25.60
N LEU A 28 -1.94 -6.48 25.23
CA LEU A 28 -2.85 -5.64 26.01
C LEU A 28 -4.25 -6.24 26.12
N VAL A 29 -4.78 -6.76 25.02
CA VAL A 29 -6.12 -7.35 24.96
C VAL A 29 -6.17 -8.75 25.62
N SER A 30 -5.06 -9.49 25.57
CA SER A 30 -4.90 -10.79 26.26
C SER A 30 -4.66 -10.66 27.75
N SER A 31 -4.22 -9.49 28.24
CA SER A 31 -3.97 -9.25 29.67
C SER A 31 -5.23 -9.38 30.53
N GLY A 32 -6.43 -9.33 29.94
CA GLY A 32 -7.71 -9.64 30.60
C GLY A 32 -8.01 -11.14 30.75
N GLY A 33 -7.09 -12.02 30.37
CA GLY A 33 -7.24 -13.47 30.33
C GLY A 33 -7.47 -13.99 28.91
N SER A 34 -7.05 -15.24 28.64
CA SER A 34 -7.07 -15.90 27.32
C SER A 34 -8.47 -16.09 26.68
N SER A 35 -9.54 -15.62 27.34
CA SER A 35 -10.93 -15.67 26.88
C SER A 35 -11.63 -14.30 26.98
N SER A 36 -10.86 -13.20 26.98
CA SER A 36 -11.46 -11.87 26.95
C SER A 36 -12.29 -11.75 25.67
N ARG A 37 -13.58 -11.40 25.81
CA ARG A 37 -14.47 -11.19 24.65
C ARG A 37 -13.84 -10.21 23.65
N LEU A 38 -13.20 -9.17 24.20
CA LEU A 38 -12.44 -8.18 23.44
C LEU A 38 -11.34 -8.79 22.56
N GLY A 39 -10.62 -9.82 23.01
CA GLY A 39 -9.57 -10.48 22.22
C GLY A 39 -10.12 -11.27 21.05
N ARG A 40 -11.23 -11.98 21.27
CA ARG A 40 -11.90 -12.70 20.18
C ARG A 40 -12.52 -11.71 19.17
N ASP A 41 -13.21 -10.70 19.67
CA ASP A 41 -13.87 -9.70 18.83
C ASP A 41 -12.81 -8.90 18.03
N PHE A 42 -11.64 -8.63 18.62
CA PHE A 42 -10.49 -8.02 17.93
C PHE A 42 -9.92 -8.89 16.81
N GLU A 43 -9.66 -10.18 17.05
CA GLU A 43 -9.15 -11.06 16.00
C GLU A 43 -10.18 -11.28 14.88
N GLU A 44 -11.49 -11.25 15.19
CA GLU A 44 -12.57 -11.33 14.19
C GLU A 44 -12.64 -10.07 13.30
N SER A 45 -12.43 -8.87 13.88
CA SER A 45 -12.46 -7.60 13.14
C SER A 45 -11.12 -7.17 12.54
N LEU A 46 -10.01 -7.81 12.95
CA LEU A 46 -8.65 -7.47 12.54
C LEU A 46 -8.44 -7.42 11.01
N PRO A 47 -8.95 -8.36 10.20
CA PRO A 47 -8.76 -8.29 8.74
C PRO A 47 -9.35 -7.01 8.12
N GLY A 48 -10.50 -6.55 8.64
CA GLY A 48 -11.13 -5.31 8.19
C GLY A 48 -10.35 -4.06 8.58
N ALA A 49 -9.84 -4.02 9.81
CA ALA A 49 -9.00 -2.92 10.29
C ALA A 49 -7.66 -2.85 9.55
N LEU A 50 -7.02 -4.00 9.30
CA LEU A 50 -5.79 -4.07 8.51
C LEU A 50 -6.01 -3.69 7.05
N ARG A 51 -7.16 -4.03 6.46
CA ARG A 51 -7.52 -3.55 5.13
C ARG A 51 -7.57 -2.04 5.10
N GLN A 52 -8.32 -1.43 6.01
CA GLN A 52 -8.43 0.03 6.09
C GLN A 52 -7.06 0.68 6.25
N LEU A 53 -6.22 0.17 7.15
CA LEU A 53 -4.85 0.64 7.36
C LEU A 53 -4.01 0.55 6.08
N HIS A 54 -4.06 -0.61 5.40
CA HIS A 54 -3.29 -0.85 4.18
C HIS A 54 -3.74 0.06 3.02
N GLU A 55 -5.04 0.27 2.88
CA GLU A 55 -5.62 1.18 1.87
C GLU A 55 -5.30 2.65 2.18
N ASP A 56 -5.51 3.08 3.43
CA ASP A 56 -5.30 4.47 3.85
C ASP A 56 -3.82 4.89 3.81
N GLN A 57 -2.90 3.93 3.97
CA GLN A 57 -1.46 4.16 3.87
C GLN A 57 -0.89 3.78 2.49
N GLY A 58 -1.69 3.26 1.56
CA GLY A 58 -1.24 2.89 0.22
C GLY A 58 -0.15 1.83 0.24
N LYS A 59 -0.37 0.67 0.88
CA LYS A 59 0.65 -0.38 0.97
C LYS A 59 1.08 -0.86 -0.43
N VAL A 60 2.39 -0.98 -0.64
CA VAL A 60 2.95 -1.49 -1.90
C VAL A 60 3.21 -2.99 -1.74
N VAL A 61 2.69 -3.79 -2.68
CA VAL A 61 2.80 -5.24 -2.71
C VAL A 61 3.48 -5.66 -4.01
N ARG A 62 4.38 -6.64 -3.97
CA ARG A 62 4.99 -7.19 -5.18
C ARG A 62 4.31 -8.50 -5.55
N LEU A 63 3.79 -8.58 -6.77
CA LEU A 63 3.18 -9.79 -7.28
C LEU A 63 4.25 -10.81 -7.68
N PRO A 64 4.01 -12.12 -7.50
CA PRO A 64 4.94 -13.15 -7.96
C PRO A 64 5.25 -13.00 -9.45
N GLY A 65 6.54 -12.96 -9.80
CA GLY A 65 6.99 -12.84 -11.20
C GLY A 65 7.04 -11.42 -11.76
N LEU A 66 6.69 -10.39 -10.98
CA LEU A 66 6.74 -8.98 -11.40
C LEU A 66 7.68 -8.17 -10.52
N GLU A 67 8.56 -7.37 -11.15
CA GLU A 67 9.51 -6.52 -10.42
C GLU A 67 8.86 -5.23 -9.90
N ALA A 68 7.91 -4.70 -10.65
CA ALA A 68 7.14 -3.52 -10.24
C ALA A 68 6.11 -3.90 -9.17
N GLY A 69 5.98 -3.05 -8.16
CA GLY A 69 4.96 -3.21 -7.12
C GLY A 69 3.59 -2.70 -7.56
N SER A 70 2.54 -3.20 -6.93
CA SER A 70 1.16 -2.75 -7.04
C SER A 70 0.75 -2.05 -5.75
N ILE A 71 -0.12 -1.04 -5.83
CA ILE A 71 -0.52 -0.23 -4.66
C ILE A 71 -1.92 -0.65 -4.20
N LEU A 72 -2.08 -0.95 -2.91
CA LEU A 72 -3.38 -1.19 -2.28
C LEU A 72 -4.02 0.16 -1.93
N THR A 73 -5.09 0.51 -2.63
CA THR A 73 -5.87 1.73 -2.37
C THR A 73 -7.36 1.46 -2.54
N LYS A 74 -8.21 2.34 -2.02
CA LYS A 74 -9.68 2.22 -2.14
C LYS A 74 -10.11 2.28 -3.60
N GLU A 75 -9.39 3.06 -4.40
CA GLU A 75 -9.63 3.32 -5.81
C GLU A 75 -9.25 2.09 -6.67
N ALA A 76 -8.20 1.36 -6.28
CA ALA A 76 -7.77 0.13 -6.93
C ALA A 76 -8.63 -1.09 -6.57
N ARG A 77 -9.48 -1.00 -5.55
CA ARG A 77 -10.34 -2.11 -5.11
C ARG A 77 -11.45 -2.37 -6.12
N SER A 78 -11.65 -3.65 -6.45
CA SER A 78 -12.78 -4.10 -7.26
C SER A 78 -14.10 -3.85 -6.52
N HIS A 79 -15.14 -3.46 -7.24
CA HIS A 79 -16.45 -3.19 -6.64
C HIS A 79 -17.19 -4.48 -6.23
N ASP A 80 -16.81 -5.63 -6.79
CA ASP A 80 -17.51 -6.90 -6.55
C ASP A 80 -17.01 -7.65 -5.30
N LYS A 81 -15.75 -7.44 -4.85
CA LYS A 81 -15.16 -8.17 -3.71
C LYS A 81 -14.25 -7.29 -2.85
N ASP A 82 -14.43 -7.37 -1.53
CA ASP A 82 -13.76 -6.54 -0.51
C ASP A 82 -12.24 -6.72 -0.38
N ALA A 83 -11.63 -7.68 -1.09
CA ALA A 83 -10.19 -7.99 -1.00
C ALA A 83 -9.53 -8.25 -2.36
N GLU A 84 -10.17 -7.82 -3.45
CA GLU A 84 -9.66 -7.97 -4.82
C GLU A 84 -9.26 -6.58 -5.35
N TYR A 85 -8.03 -6.47 -5.84
CA TYR A 85 -7.42 -5.23 -6.30
C TYR A 85 -7.02 -5.38 -7.77
N ARG A 86 -7.07 -4.27 -8.51
CA ARG A 86 -6.58 -4.20 -9.89
C ARG A 86 -5.27 -3.45 -9.99
N ASP A 87 -4.33 -4.02 -10.72
CA ASP A 87 -3.17 -3.33 -11.25
C ASP A 87 -3.34 -3.16 -12.76
N GLU A 88 -3.57 -1.91 -13.13
CA GLU A 88 -3.86 -1.49 -14.48
C GLU A 88 -2.64 -1.39 -15.39
N ALA A 89 -1.45 -1.16 -14.82
CA ALA A 89 -0.20 -1.08 -15.56
C ALA A 89 0.33 -2.49 -15.89
N GLN A 90 0.08 -3.46 -14.98
CA GLN A 90 0.48 -4.85 -15.15
C GLN A 90 -0.60 -5.73 -15.78
N SER A 91 -1.80 -5.18 -16.02
CA SER A 91 -2.98 -5.92 -16.48
C SER A 91 -3.29 -7.14 -15.59
N LYS A 92 -3.16 -6.96 -14.27
CA LYS A 92 -3.38 -7.99 -13.26
C LYS A 92 -4.55 -7.61 -12.36
N VAL A 93 -5.32 -8.61 -11.94
CA VAL A 93 -6.25 -8.52 -10.81
C VAL A 93 -5.75 -9.53 -9.79
N PHE A 94 -5.70 -9.14 -8.51
CA PHE A 94 -5.16 -10.01 -7.48
C PHE A 94 -5.96 -9.88 -6.18
N SER A 95 -6.05 -10.99 -5.45
CA SER A 95 -6.61 -10.99 -4.11
C SER A 95 -5.49 -10.88 -3.08
N TYR A 96 -5.73 -10.12 -2.01
CA TYR A 96 -4.74 -9.87 -0.98
C TYR A 96 -5.29 -10.19 0.41
N ASP A 97 -4.59 -11.06 1.13
CA ASP A 97 -4.87 -11.36 2.53
C ASP A 97 -4.14 -10.38 3.43
N HIS A 98 -4.89 -9.42 3.98
CA HIS A 98 -4.38 -8.39 4.87
C HIS A 98 -3.90 -8.92 6.22
N ALA A 99 -4.42 -10.05 6.70
CA ALA A 99 -4.03 -10.62 7.99
C ALA A 99 -2.75 -11.47 7.86
N ALA A 100 -2.63 -12.25 6.77
CA ALA A 100 -1.43 -13.03 6.48
C ALA A 100 -0.30 -12.21 5.84
N ASP A 101 -0.58 -10.99 5.41
CA ASP A 101 0.32 -10.12 4.63
C ASP A 101 0.84 -10.81 3.35
N LYS A 102 -0.07 -11.42 2.59
CA LYS A 102 0.27 -12.21 1.39
C LYS A 102 -0.72 -12.01 0.26
N VAL A 103 -0.22 -12.12 -0.98
CA VAL A 103 -1.04 -12.23 -2.18
C VAL A 103 -1.64 -13.64 -2.22
N ALA A 104 -2.97 -13.74 -2.28
CA ALA A 104 -3.67 -15.02 -2.26
C ALA A 104 -3.87 -15.60 -3.67
N SER A 105 -4.18 -14.77 -4.66
CA SER A 105 -4.26 -15.17 -6.06
C SER A 105 -3.94 -13.99 -6.98
N SER A 106 -3.46 -14.26 -8.19
CA SER A 106 -3.25 -13.26 -9.24
C SER A 106 -3.73 -13.80 -10.58
N GLU A 107 -4.63 -13.07 -11.23
CA GLU A 107 -5.24 -13.36 -12.53
C GLU A 107 -4.80 -12.26 -13.52
N THR A 108 -4.53 -12.62 -14.78
CA THR A 108 -4.28 -11.63 -15.85
C THR A 108 -5.61 -11.28 -16.50
N TYR A 109 -5.88 -10.01 -16.76
CA TYR A 109 -7.06 -9.59 -17.50
C TYR A 109 -6.67 -8.88 -18.79
N ARG A 110 -7.59 -8.82 -19.76
CA ARG A 110 -7.40 -8.07 -21.00
C ARG A 110 -8.37 -6.89 -21.04
N ALA A 111 -7.83 -5.67 -21.02
CA ALA A 111 -8.65 -4.47 -21.23
C ALA A 111 -9.21 -4.44 -22.66
N VAL A 112 -10.49 -4.11 -22.81
CA VAL A 112 -11.12 -3.86 -24.12
C VAL A 112 -10.64 -2.48 -24.61
N SER A 113 -10.12 -2.41 -25.85
CA SER A 113 -9.46 -1.23 -26.39
C SER A 113 -10.44 -0.05 -26.61
N SER A 114 -10.54 0.85 -25.64
CA SER A 114 -11.07 2.21 -25.77
C SER A 114 -9.94 3.24 -25.96
N SER A 115 -10.25 4.42 -26.51
CA SER A 115 -9.32 5.56 -26.65
C SER A 115 -8.69 6.02 -25.33
N ASP A 116 -9.35 5.74 -24.21
CA ASP A 116 -8.84 6.04 -22.86
C ASP A 116 -7.59 5.20 -22.53
N ASN A 117 -7.45 4.00 -23.13
CA ASN A 117 -6.23 3.21 -22.96
C ASN A 117 -5.00 3.90 -23.55
N GLU A 118 -5.12 4.67 -24.63
CA GLU A 118 -3.95 5.36 -25.23
C GLU A 118 -3.43 6.48 -24.33
N LEU A 119 -4.34 7.29 -23.75
CA LEU A 119 -3.97 8.34 -22.81
C LEU A 119 -3.38 7.75 -21.52
N LYS A 120 -3.99 6.68 -21.01
CA LYS A 120 -3.50 5.95 -19.84
C LYS A 120 -2.09 5.40 -20.04
N THR A 121 -1.84 4.67 -21.13
CA THR A 121 -0.51 4.10 -21.40
C THR A 121 0.55 5.19 -21.48
N GLU A 122 0.21 6.35 -22.05
CA GLU A 122 1.12 7.47 -22.05
C GLU A 122 1.28 8.11 -20.66
N LEU A 123 0.21 8.24 -19.87
CA LEU A 123 0.29 8.71 -18.48
C LEU A 123 1.22 7.83 -17.66
N GLU A 124 1.09 6.50 -17.75
CA GLU A 124 1.99 5.54 -17.11
C GLU A 124 3.45 5.71 -17.57
N ARG A 125 3.66 5.91 -18.87
CA ARG A 125 5.00 6.13 -19.44
C ARG A 125 5.66 7.42 -18.90
N GLN A 126 4.91 8.53 -18.88
CA GLN A 126 5.38 9.83 -18.38
C GLN A 126 5.55 9.82 -16.86
N LEU A 127 4.62 9.19 -16.14
CA LEU A 127 4.70 8.99 -14.70
C LEU A 127 5.94 8.16 -14.35
N GLY A 128 6.20 7.05 -15.05
CA GLY A 128 7.40 6.24 -14.81
C GLY A 128 8.71 7.01 -15.02
N ALA A 129 8.75 7.94 -15.97
CA ALA A 129 9.90 8.84 -16.14
C ALA A 129 10.03 9.84 -14.98
N TYR A 130 8.93 10.52 -14.63
CA TYR A 130 8.87 11.44 -13.50
C TYR A 130 9.31 10.78 -12.19
N LEU A 131 8.78 9.59 -11.94
CA LEU A 131 9.09 8.77 -10.78
C LEU A 131 10.61 8.51 -10.69
N ARG A 132 11.26 8.05 -11.77
CA ARG A 132 12.71 7.79 -11.75
C ARG A 132 13.55 9.03 -11.44
N ASP A 133 13.11 10.19 -11.89
CA ASP A 133 13.85 11.45 -11.72
C ASP A 133 13.66 12.04 -10.30
N HIS A 134 12.45 11.92 -9.73
CA HIS A 134 12.07 12.56 -8.47
C HIS A 134 12.07 11.63 -7.25
N TYR A 135 11.95 10.32 -7.47
CA TYR A 135 11.93 9.29 -6.43
C TYR A 135 13.04 8.27 -6.68
N PRO A 136 14.32 8.60 -6.38
CA PRO A 136 15.49 7.74 -6.63
C PRO A 136 15.47 6.38 -5.90
N ASP A 137 14.44 6.19 -5.08
CA ASP A 137 14.16 5.09 -4.18
C ASP A 137 13.15 4.07 -4.77
N LEU A 138 12.71 4.28 -6.03
CA LEU A 138 11.93 3.30 -6.79
C LEU A 138 12.65 1.99 -7.07
N ASP A 139 13.97 1.97 -6.93
CA ASP A 139 14.73 0.73 -7.00
C ASP A 139 14.29 -0.19 -5.85
N PRO A 140 13.72 -1.38 -6.16
CA PRO A 140 13.31 -2.36 -5.17
C PRO A 140 14.42 -2.76 -4.19
N GLN A 141 15.69 -2.60 -4.59
CA GLN A 141 16.85 -2.89 -3.75
C GLN A 141 17.16 -1.79 -2.73
N ARG A 142 16.66 -0.57 -2.95
CA ARG A 142 16.97 0.61 -2.13
C ARG A 142 15.88 0.97 -1.12
N THR A 143 14.65 0.48 -1.31
CA THR A 143 13.53 0.70 -0.37
C THR A 143 12.97 -0.57 0.23
N ASN A 144 12.83 -0.54 1.55
CA ASN A 144 12.24 -1.60 2.34
C ASN A 144 10.71 -1.51 2.44
N GLU A 145 10.11 -0.33 2.24
CA GLU A 145 8.65 -0.14 2.23
C GLU A 145 8.05 0.09 0.83
N GLY A 146 8.90 0.12 -0.20
CA GLY A 146 8.55 0.30 -1.60
C GLY A 146 8.23 1.74 -2.00
N ALA A 147 8.53 2.07 -3.25
CA ALA A 147 7.96 3.21 -3.95
C ALA A 147 7.30 2.71 -5.24
N CYS A 148 6.14 3.23 -5.57
CA CYS A 148 5.38 2.85 -6.75
C CYS A 148 4.49 4.01 -7.17
N GLY A 149 4.20 4.11 -8.48
CA GLY A 149 3.06 4.87 -8.95
C GLY A 149 2.16 4.02 -9.82
N SER A 150 0.87 4.28 -9.74
CA SER A 150 -0.17 3.58 -10.49
C SER A 150 -1.12 4.59 -11.13
N VAL A 151 -1.64 4.24 -12.31
CA VAL A 151 -2.66 5.00 -13.03
C VAL A 151 -3.88 4.10 -13.18
N LEU A 152 -5.02 4.57 -12.73
CA LEU A 152 -6.31 3.88 -12.82
C LEU A 152 -7.25 4.67 -13.70
N SER A 153 -7.96 4.02 -14.62
CA SER A 153 -9.04 4.62 -15.38
C SER A 153 -10.38 4.43 -14.66
N LEU A 154 -11.25 5.45 -14.73
CA LEU A 154 -12.59 5.43 -14.17
C LEU A 154 -13.63 5.81 -15.25
N PRO A 155 -14.92 5.39 -15.13
CA PRO A 155 -15.51 4.65 -14.01
C PRO A 155 -14.99 3.21 -13.90
N THR A 156 -14.90 2.72 -12.65
CA THR A 156 -14.45 1.36 -12.34
C THR A 156 -15.22 0.36 -13.19
N THR A 157 -14.50 -0.31 -14.08
CA THR A 157 -15.04 -1.38 -14.91
C THR A 157 -15.30 -2.61 -14.03
N ARG A 158 -16.52 -3.13 -14.07
CA ARG A 158 -16.89 -4.38 -13.41
C ARG A 158 -16.08 -5.54 -13.98
N ILE A 159 -15.60 -6.40 -13.09
CA ILE A 159 -14.85 -7.60 -13.44
C ILE A 159 -15.86 -8.72 -13.74
N GLN A 160 -16.14 -8.99 -15.02
CA GLN A 160 -16.95 -10.17 -15.39
C GLN A 160 -16.03 -11.34 -15.72
N ARG A 161 -16.07 -12.37 -14.86
CA ARG A 161 -15.50 -13.68 -15.19
C ARG A 161 -16.47 -14.39 -16.13
N ARG A 162 -16.05 -14.67 -17.35
CA ARG A 162 -16.86 -15.41 -18.30
C ARG A 162 -16.85 -16.88 -17.90
N GLY A 163 -17.76 -17.24 -17.00
CA GLY A 163 -17.98 -18.63 -16.63
C GLY A 163 -18.26 -19.46 -17.88
N GLY A 164 -17.42 -20.47 -18.13
CA GLY A 164 -17.64 -21.48 -19.17
C GLY A 164 -18.92 -22.27 -18.88
N ARG A 165 -20.08 -21.70 -19.20
CA ARG A 165 -21.31 -22.47 -19.31
C ARG A 165 -21.27 -23.18 -20.66
N GLN A 166 -20.78 -24.41 -20.68
CA GLN A 166 -21.12 -25.33 -21.76
C GLN A 166 -22.65 -25.47 -21.75
N GLU A 167 -23.31 -24.81 -22.70
CA GLU A 167 -24.68 -25.09 -23.05
C GLU A 167 -24.75 -26.54 -23.54
N ALA A 168 -25.17 -27.45 -22.66
CA ALA A 168 -25.64 -28.76 -23.06
C ALA A 168 -26.82 -28.57 -24.02
N LYS A 169 -26.54 -28.58 -25.32
CA LYS A 169 -27.54 -28.71 -26.37
C LYS A 169 -28.33 -29.98 -26.11
N GLY A 170 -29.59 -29.79 -25.74
CA GLY A 170 -30.56 -30.86 -25.66
C GLY A 170 -30.65 -31.62 -26.98
N LYS A 171 -30.53 -32.94 -26.89
CA LYS A 171 -31.18 -33.88 -27.80
C LYS A 171 -31.93 -34.89 -26.95
N THR A 172 -33.24 -34.66 -26.84
CA THR A 172 -34.31 -35.67 -26.74
C THR A 172 -34.09 -36.76 -27.81
N ASN A 173 -34.42 -38.04 -27.67
CA ASN A 173 -35.14 -38.85 -26.70
C ASN A 173 -34.87 -40.34 -27.05
N VAL A 174 -35.51 -41.24 -26.29
CA VAL A 174 -35.92 -42.63 -26.62
C VAL A 174 -35.16 -43.75 -25.89
N GLU A 175 -35.78 -44.10 -24.75
CA GLU A 175 -36.23 -45.43 -24.31
C GLU A 175 -35.26 -46.58 -23.98
N GLN A 176 -35.65 -47.21 -22.86
CA GLN A 176 -35.63 -48.64 -22.52
C GLN A 176 -34.37 -49.25 -21.89
N GLY A 177 -34.56 -49.69 -20.63
CA GLY A 177 -34.36 -51.11 -20.33
C GLY A 177 -33.26 -51.48 -19.32
N ALA A 178 -33.72 -51.88 -18.13
CA ALA A 178 -33.28 -53.05 -17.36
C ALA A 178 -31.84 -53.17 -16.78
N ALA A 179 -31.83 -53.17 -15.44
CA ALA A 179 -31.41 -54.28 -14.55
C ALA A 179 -29.93 -54.72 -14.38
N ASN A 180 -29.68 -55.11 -13.11
CA ASN A 180 -28.62 -55.93 -12.49
C ASN A 180 -27.28 -55.24 -12.13
N GLU A 181 -26.89 -55.21 -10.83
CA GLU A 181 -26.36 -56.32 -9.97
C GLU A 181 -25.03 -56.84 -10.57
N GLU A 182 -23.88 -56.94 -9.89
CA GLU A 182 -23.46 -57.30 -8.53
C GLU A 182 -21.95 -56.88 -8.43
N GLU A 183 -21.39 -56.46 -7.27
CA GLU A 183 -20.53 -57.28 -6.38
C GLU A 183 -19.34 -57.98 -7.10
N VAL A 184 -18.08 -58.03 -6.66
CA VAL A 184 -17.41 -58.23 -5.35
C VAL A 184 -15.89 -58.17 -5.69
N GLU A 185 -15.06 -57.35 -5.05
CA GLU A 185 -14.29 -57.62 -3.81
C GLU A 185 -12.90 -58.30 -4.03
N GLN A 186 -11.95 -57.87 -3.20
CA GLN A 186 -10.75 -58.58 -2.69
C GLN A 186 -9.37 -58.46 -3.40
N THR A 187 -8.55 -57.55 -2.84
CA THR A 187 -7.15 -57.74 -2.38
C THR A 187 -7.01 -58.99 -1.47
N PRO A 188 -5.83 -59.51 -0.99
CA PRO A 188 -4.56 -58.82 -0.63
C PRO A 188 -3.25 -59.68 -0.61
N GLN A 189 -2.21 -59.12 0.05
CA GLN A 189 -1.01 -59.73 0.69
C GLN A 189 0.25 -59.93 -0.17
N GLU A 190 1.44 -59.36 0.11
CA GLU A 190 2.27 -59.16 1.33
C GLU A 190 3.27 -60.31 1.59
N THR A 191 4.45 -59.95 2.15
CA THR A 191 5.64 -60.71 2.64
C THR A 191 6.89 -60.64 1.73
N ALA A 192 8.13 -60.46 2.19
CA ALA A 192 8.76 -60.09 3.49
C ALA A 192 10.28 -59.84 3.26
N MET A 193 10.89 -58.96 4.10
CA MET A 193 12.25 -58.95 4.73
C MET A 193 13.51 -59.42 3.95
N ALA A 194 14.77 -59.01 4.17
CA ALA A 194 15.61 -58.07 4.95
C ALA A 194 17.02 -58.21 4.26
N GLU A 195 18.04 -57.35 4.31
CA GLU A 195 18.86 -56.94 5.46
C GLU A 195 20.12 -56.22 4.89
N LYS A 196 20.70 -55.31 5.71
CA LYS A 196 22.13 -54.94 5.86
C LYS A 196 22.77 -53.78 5.07
N ALA A 197 23.55 -53.06 5.87
CA ALA A 197 24.11 -51.72 5.73
C ALA A 197 25.60 -51.70 5.33
N THR A 198 26.08 -50.52 4.90
CA THR A 198 27.37 -49.79 5.14
C THR A 198 27.69 -48.94 3.89
N GLU A 199 27.70 -47.60 3.97
CA GLU A 199 28.86 -46.72 4.26
C GLU A 199 30.09 -47.05 3.39
N ASP A 200 30.81 -46.15 2.73
CA ASP A 200 30.73 -44.71 2.44
C ASP A 200 31.91 -44.45 1.46
N GLU A 201 32.01 -43.22 0.93
CA GLU A 201 33.20 -42.58 0.35
C GLU A 201 33.48 -42.56 -1.18
N LYS A 202 33.81 -41.32 -1.58
CA LYS A 202 34.60 -40.78 -2.72
C LYS A 202 33.82 -40.33 -3.96
N GLU A 203 33.73 -39.01 -4.18
CA GLU A 203 34.72 -38.17 -4.92
C GLU A 203 34.82 -38.65 -6.38
N GLU A 204 34.76 -37.85 -7.44
CA GLU A 204 34.72 -36.40 -7.68
C GLU A 204 34.61 -36.30 -9.24
N GLN A 205 34.37 -35.09 -9.75
CA GLN A 205 34.73 -34.64 -11.12
C GLN A 205 33.81 -34.97 -12.33
N LYS A 206 33.09 -33.92 -12.76
CA LYS A 206 33.34 -33.16 -14.01
C LYS A 206 33.68 -33.98 -15.28
N ALA A 207 32.80 -33.93 -16.29
CA ALA A 207 33.02 -33.18 -17.54
C ALA A 207 32.08 -33.63 -18.68
N MET A 208 31.71 -32.64 -19.49
CA MET A 208 30.88 -32.68 -20.70
C MET A 208 31.41 -33.61 -21.81
N GLY A 209 30.50 -34.07 -22.66
CA GLY A 209 30.78 -34.69 -23.98
C GLY A 209 29.61 -35.55 -24.45
N GLU A 210 28.52 -34.97 -24.93
CA GLU A 210 28.20 -34.74 -26.37
C GLU A 210 27.56 -35.95 -27.09
N LYS A 211 26.29 -35.74 -27.47
CA LYS A 211 25.48 -36.34 -28.56
C LYS A 211 25.13 -37.84 -28.57
N ALA A 212 23.84 -38.10 -28.38
CA ALA A 212 23.09 -39.03 -29.23
C ALA A 212 21.68 -38.48 -29.48
N VAL A 213 21.40 -38.15 -30.74
CA VAL A 213 20.10 -37.72 -31.27
C VAL A 213 19.14 -38.92 -31.28
N ARG A 214 17.94 -38.74 -30.75
CA ARG A 214 16.77 -39.57 -31.06
C ARG A 214 15.56 -38.65 -31.21
N VAL A 215 15.02 -38.65 -32.43
CA VAL A 215 13.76 -37.99 -32.82
C VAL A 215 12.60 -38.79 -32.25
N VAL A 216 11.69 -38.13 -31.53
CA VAL A 216 10.31 -38.56 -31.29
C VAL A 216 9.47 -37.28 -31.08
N ASP A 217 8.67 -36.99 -32.10
CA ASP A 217 7.28 -36.51 -32.12
C ASP A 217 6.78 -35.32 -31.27
N GLU A 218 5.83 -34.65 -31.92
CA GLU A 218 5.05 -33.45 -31.61
C GLU A 218 4.16 -33.57 -30.36
N ASP A 219 3.68 -32.40 -29.90
CA ASP A 219 2.62 -32.14 -28.90
C ASP A 219 3.06 -32.29 -27.41
N ASP A 220 2.81 -31.38 -26.46
CA ASP A 220 1.82 -30.32 -26.30
C ASP A 220 2.49 -29.08 -25.64
N ASP A 221 2.39 -27.92 -26.27
CA ASP A 221 2.39 -26.66 -25.53
C ASP A 221 1.11 -26.65 -24.69
N GLU A 222 1.21 -26.94 -23.38
CA GLU A 222 0.13 -26.65 -22.45
C GLU A 222 0.01 -25.12 -22.37
N ASP A 223 -0.79 -24.57 -23.28
CA ASP A 223 -1.39 -23.26 -23.17
C ASP A 223 -2.02 -23.17 -21.77
N ASP A 224 -1.40 -22.38 -20.89
CA ASP A 224 -2.00 -21.86 -19.66
C ASP A 224 -3.14 -20.93 -20.08
N GLU A 225 -4.26 -21.52 -20.54
CA GLU A 225 -5.56 -20.90 -20.75
C GLU A 225 -6.14 -20.55 -19.37
N GLY A 226 -5.47 -19.63 -18.67
CA GLY A 226 -6.02 -18.93 -17.54
C GLY A 226 -7.32 -18.26 -17.98
N GLU A 227 -8.39 -18.50 -17.22
CA GLU A 227 -9.72 -17.94 -17.44
C GLU A 227 -9.62 -16.42 -17.70
N LEU A 228 -9.83 -16.02 -18.96
CA LEU A 228 -9.72 -14.62 -19.39
C LEU A 228 -10.88 -13.81 -18.80
N VAL A 229 -10.52 -12.85 -17.96
CA VAL A 229 -11.47 -11.96 -17.29
C VAL A 229 -11.65 -10.68 -18.11
N GLU A 230 -12.89 -10.29 -18.39
CA GLU A 230 -13.22 -9.08 -19.15
C GLU A 230 -13.65 -7.95 -18.21
N LEU A 231 -13.14 -6.74 -18.46
CA LEU A 231 -13.50 -5.51 -17.76
C LEU A 231 -14.56 -4.74 -18.55
N ILE A 232 -15.74 -4.50 -17.97
CA ILE A 232 -16.83 -3.73 -18.61
C ILE A 232 -17.09 -2.45 -17.81
N ALA A 233 -17.04 -1.28 -18.45
CA ALA A 233 -17.25 0.00 -17.80
C ALA A 233 -18.73 0.20 -17.38
N ASP A 234 -18.98 0.54 -16.12
CA ASP A 234 -20.32 0.95 -15.68
C ASP A 234 -20.57 2.41 -16.08
N ALA A 235 -21.70 2.64 -16.76
CA ALA A 235 -22.14 3.96 -17.20
C ALA A 235 -23.22 4.50 -16.25
N ASP A 236 -22.83 5.17 -15.17
CA ASP A 236 -23.75 6.02 -14.39
C ASP A 236 -23.10 7.35 -13.93
N ALA A 237 -23.96 8.34 -13.69
CA ALA A 237 -23.80 9.76 -14.07
C ALA A 237 -23.09 10.73 -13.07
N SER A 238 -22.83 11.94 -13.58
CA SER A 238 -22.06 13.09 -13.04
C SER A 238 -20.54 12.99 -13.24
N SER A 239 -20.11 12.97 -14.50
CA SER A 239 -18.71 13.02 -14.98
C SER A 239 -17.65 12.58 -13.94
N PRO A 240 -17.49 11.27 -13.69
CA PRO A 240 -16.43 10.77 -12.81
C PRO A 240 -15.04 11.27 -13.28
N PRO A 241 -14.03 11.33 -12.39
CA PRO A 241 -12.67 11.62 -12.80
C PRO A 241 -12.25 10.65 -13.90
N SER A 242 -11.54 11.13 -14.92
CA SER A 242 -11.16 10.29 -16.06
C SER A 242 -10.06 9.28 -15.67
N HIS A 243 -9.12 9.74 -14.83
CA HIS A 243 -7.96 8.99 -14.41
C HIS A 243 -7.62 9.34 -12.97
N ILE A 244 -7.13 8.37 -12.21
CA ILE A 244 -6.56 8.56 -10.88
C ILE A 244 -5.09 8.17 -10.94
N ILE A 245 -4.22 9.07 -10.50
CA ILE A 245 -2.78 8.82 -10.40
C ILE A 245 -2.44 8.75 -8.92
N THR A 246 -1.88 7.63 -8.49
CA THR A 246 -1.43 7.46 -7.11
C THR A 246 0.07 7.29 -7.10
N ILE A 247 0.77 8.05 -6.26
CA ILE A 247 2.20 7.95 -6.02
C ILE A 247 2.43 7.61 -4.55
N VAL A 248 3.18 6.54 -4.30
CA VAL A 248 3.58 6.12 -2.96
C VAL A 248 5.10 6.05 -2.88
N SER A 249 5.63 6.56 -1.77
CA SER A 249 7.04 6.39 -1.42
C SER A 249 7.17 6.16 0.08
N GLY A 250 7.68 4.99 0.46
CA GLY A 250 7.94 4.64 1.85
C GLY A 250 9.41 4.32 2.09
N LYS A 251 9.93 4.79 3.23
CA LYS A 251 11.27 4.45 3.73
C LYS A 251 11.20 4.23 5.23
N SER A 252 11.87 3.19 5.70
CA SER A 252 12.14 3.08 7.13
C SER A 252 13.52 2.55 7.42
N ASN A 253 14.04 2.94 8.57
CA ASN A 253 15.27 2.46 9.10
C ASN A 253 15.11 2.26 10.61
N ALA A 254 14.71 1.05 10.98
CA ALA A 254 14.50 0.69 12.37
C ALA A 254 15.78 0.82 13.21
N LYS A 255 16.96 0.58 12.61
CA LYS A 255 18.27 0.74 13.30
C LYS A 255 18.57 2.20 13.65
N ASN A 256 18.06 3.13 12.84
CA ASN A 256 18.22 4.57 13.04
C ASN A 256 16.92 5.20 13.60
N PHE A 257 15.98 4.39 14.09
CA PHE A 257 14.77 4.83 14.78
C PHE A 257 13.88 5.80 13.98
N TRP A 258 13.71 5.58 12.69
CA TRP A 258 12.77 6.39 11.90
C TRP A 258 12.04 5.65 10.80
N SER A 259 10.86 6.15 10.46
CA SER A 259 10.09 5.79 9.27
C SER A 259 9.45 7.02 8.65
N GLY A 260 9.22 6.98 7.35
CA GLY A 260 8.62 8.06 6.57
C GLY A 260 7.85 7.49 5.39
N ARG A 261 6.66 8.01 5.14
CA ARG A 261 5.78 7.57 4.07
C ARG A 261 5.04 8.75 3.46
N LEU A 262 5.03 8.78 2.14
CA LEU A 262 4.28 9.71 1.31
C LEU A 262 3.26 8.92 0.49
N LEU A 263 2.02 9.39 0.48
CA LEU A 263 0.95 8.94 -0.40
C LEU A 263 0.31 10.18 -1.04
N SER A 264 0.48 10.34 -2.35
CA SER A 264 -0.17 11.38 -3.13
C SER A 264 -1.20 10.76 -4.07
N THR A 265 -2.44 11.20 -3.98
CA THR A 265 -3.53 10.79 -4.88
C THR A 265 -3.98 11.98 -5.71
N TYR A 266 -4.06 11.81 -7.02
CA TYR A 266 -4.43 12.85 -7.98
C TYR A 266 -5.63 12.39 -8.80
N HIS A 267 -6.80 12.98 -8.56
CA HIS A 267 -8.00 12.76 -9.36
C HIS A 267 -8.00 13.73 -10.53
N CYS A 268 -7.82 13.19 -11.75
CA CYS A 268 -7.71 13.98 -12.97
C CYS A 268 -9.06 14.12 -13.65
N HIS A 269 -9.64 15.32 -13.57
CA HIS A 269 -10.81 15.74 -14.35
C HIS A 269 -10.36 16.42 -15.65
N ALA A 270 -11.32 16.84 -16.49
CA ALA A 270 -11.02 17.47 -17.78
C ALA A 270 -10.22 18.79 -17.65
N ASP A 271 -10.57 19.62 -16.65
CA ASP A 271 -10.00 20.97 -16.49
C ASP A 271 -9.18 21.15 -15.21
N VAL A 272 -9.25 20.17 -14.29
CA VAL A 272 -8.73 20.32 -12.92
C VAL A 272 -8.19 18.98 -12.43
N ILE A 273 -7.12 19.03 -11.65
CA ILE A 273 -6.63 17.89 -10.86
C ILE A 273 -6.90 18.18 -9.39
N GLU A 274 -7.68 17.32 -8.74
CA GLU A 274 -7.82 17.31 -7.29
C GLU A 274 -6.66 16.48 -6.71
N ALA A 275 -5.78 17.13 -5.97
CA ALA A 275 -4.61 16.52 -5.36
C ALA A 275 -4.86 16.34 -3.86
N HIS A 276 -4.48 15.18 -3.34
CA HIS A 276 -4.49 14.89 -1.92
C HIS A 276 -3.18 14.20 -1.53
N THR A 277 -2.31 14.92 -0.83
CA THR A 277 -1.02 14.38 -0.39
C THR A 277 -0.99 14.18 1.11
N LYS A 278 -0.65 12.97 1.54
CA LYS A 278 -0.47 12.55 2.91
C LYS A 278 1.00 12.21 3.16
N LEU A 279 1.60 12.88 4.14
CA LEU A 279 2.97 12.67 4.60
C LEU A 279 2.95 12.26 6.07
N GLN A 280 3.53 11.10 6.37
CA GLN A 280 3.68 10.58 7.72
C GLN A 280 5.16 10.32 7.99
N ILE A 281 5.73 10.93 9.02
CA ILE A 281 7.11 10.68 9.47
C ILE A 281 7.07 10.38 10.96
N HIS A 282 7.83 9.38 11.38
CA HIS A 282 7.98 8.99 12.77
C HIS A 282 9.46 8.84 13.10
N TYR A 283 9.95 9.61 14.07
CA TYR A 283 11.29 9.48 14.64
C TYR A 283 11.17 9.16 16.13
N TYR A 284 11.84 8.12 16.58
CA TYR A 284 11.64 7.54 17.90
C TYR A 284 12.93 7.21 18.67
N GLU A 285 14.03 7.91 18.37
CA GLU A 285 15.25 7.81 19.16
C GLU A 285 15.12 8.66 20.43
N ASN A 286 15.13 8.03 21.61
CA ASN A 286 15.04 8.71 22.91
C ASN A 286 13.80 9.62 23.09
N GLY A 287 12.73 9.37 22.34
CA GLY A 287 11.50 10.15 22.35
C GLY A 287 10.50 9.62 21.32
N ASN A 288 9.38 10.29 21.15
CA ASN A 288 8.42 10.02 20.06
C ASN A 288 8.07 11.36 19.40
N VAL A 289 8.53 11.54 18.17
CA VAL A 289 8.26 12.74 17.37
C VAL A 289 7.65 12.29 16.05
N GLN A 290 6.47 12.83 15.74
CA GLN A 290 5.75 12.51 14.52
C GLN A 290 5.39 13.79 13.75
N LEU A 291 5.45 13.69 12.42
CA LEU A 291 4.88 14.66 11.50
C LEU A 291 3.79 13.93 10.71
N ASN A 292 2.54 14.39 10.86
CA ASN A 292 1.42 13.98 10.03
C ASN A 292 0.91 15.22 9.30
N ALA A 293 1.01 15.23 7.97
CA ALA A 293 0.53 16.32 7.12
C ALA A 293 -0.41 15.75 6.06
N GLU A 294 -1.58 16.35 5.94
CA GLU A 294 -2.57 16.07 4.89
C GLU A 294 -2.83 17.38 4.16
N VAL A 295 -2.53 17.41 2.87
CA VAL A 295 -2.56 18.62 2.05
C VAL A 295 -3.47 18.38 0.85
N PRO A 296 -4.75 18.80 0.93
CA PRO A 296 -5.62 18.87 -0.24
C PRO A 296 -5.28 20.10 -1.08
N ALA A 297 -5.31 19.96 -2.40
CA ALA A 297 -5.11 21.05 -3.34
C ALA A 297 -5.91 20.84 -4.63
N ILE A 298 -6.22 21.94 -5.31
CA ILE A 298 -6.90 21.94 -6.61
C ILE A 298 -5.96 22.59 -7.61
N ILE A 299 -5.50 21.81 -8.59
CA ILE A 299 -4.54 22.24 -9.60
C ILE A 299 -5.30 22.52 -10.89
N PRO A 300 -5.35 23.77 -11.36
CA PRO A 300 -5.97 24.07 -12.64
C PRO A 300 -5.11 23.49 -13.77
N LEU A 301 -5.73 22.71 -14.66
CA LEU A 301 -5.13 22.38 -15.94
C LEU A 301 -5.43 23.56 -16.86
N ASN A 302 -4.38 24.15 -17.42
CA ASN A 302 -4.52 25.23 -18.39
C ASN A 302 -4.93 24.66 -19.75
N THR A 303 -6.10 24.02 -19.81
CA THR A 303 -6.65 23.40 -21.02
C THR A 303 -7.10 24.50 -21.97
N SER A 304 -6.13 25.16 -22.61
CA SER A 304 -6.40 25.97 -23.81
C SER A 304 -7.17 25.11 -24.81
N ALA A 305 -8.07 25.70 -25.59
CA ALA A 305 -8.77 25.01 -26.69
C ALA A 305 -7.81 24.27 -27.67
N ALA A 306 -6.51 24.61 -27.66
CA ALA A 306 -5.46 23.89 -28.38
C ALA A 306 -5.02 22.55 -27.75
N GLN A 307 -5.29 22.29 -26.47
CA GLN A 307 -4.98 21.04 -25.77
C GLN A 307 -6.10 19.99 -25.88
N ALA A 308 -7.37 20.41 -26.03
CA ALA A 308 -8.48 19.50 -26.32
C ALA A 308 -8.33 18.79 -27.68
N SER A 309 -7.55 19.36 -28.61
CA SER A 309 -7.16 18.76 -29.90
C SER A 309 -5.74 18.19 -29.90
N ALA A 310 -5.04 18.17 -28.76
CA ALA A 310 -3.66 17.69 -28.68
C ALA A 310 -3.62 16.17 -28.54
N SER A 311 -2.53 15.56 -29.03
CA SER A 311 -2.32 14.11 -28.93
C SER A 311 -2.33 13.65 -27.46
N PRO A 312 -2.73 12.39 -27.18
CA PRO A 312 -2.68 11.82 -25.83
C PRO A 312 -1.32 12.00 -25.15
N ALA A 313 -0.23 11.88 -25.93
CA ALA A 313 1.16 12.22 -25.59
C ALA A 313 1.33 13.61 -24.93
N ALA A 314 0.77 14.64 -25.57
CA ALA A 314 0.91 16.01 -25.10
C ALA A 314 0.07 16.28 -23.84
N GLN A 315 -1.11 15.65 -23.75
CA GLN A 315 -1.99 15.77 -22.59
C GLN A 315 -1.37 15.13 -21.34
N ALA A 316 -0.90 13.89 -21.44
CA ALA A 316 -0.24 13.19 -20.34
C ALA A 316 0.99 13.96 -19.82
N LYS A 317 1.81 14.49 -20.72
CA LYS A 317 2.97 15.31 -20.34
C LYS A 317 2.56 16.59 -19.59
N ALA A 318 1.45 17.22 -19.99
CA ALA A 318 0.95 18.41 -19.30
C ALA A 318 0.45 18.09 -17.89
N ILE A 319 -0.27 16.97 -17.72
CA ILE A 319 -0.75 16.48 -16.42
C ILE A 319 0.43 16.21 -15.49
N ILE A 320 1.40 15.39 -15.90
CA ILE A 320 2.55 15.05 -15.07
C ILE A 320 3.42 16.29 -14.79
N SER A 321 3.56 17.21 -15.73
CA SER A 321 4.27 18.48 -15.47
C SER A 321 3.55 19.38 -14.48
N ALA A 322 2.21 19.40 -14.47
CA ALA A 322 1.42 20.13 -13.49
C ALA A 322 1.57 19.51 -12.09
N ILE A 323 1.52 18.18 -12.00
CA ILE A 323 1.78 17.43 -10.76
C ILE A 323 3.19 17.74 -10.23
N GLY A 324 4.22 17.66 -11.08
CA GLY A 324 5.59 17.94 -10.64
C GLY A 324 5.80 19.35 -10.11
N LYS A 325 5.18 20.36 -10.73
CA LYS A 325 5.21 21.74 -10.21
C LYS A 325 4.49 21.87 -8.87
N HIS A 326 3.38 21.17 -8.70
CA HIS A 326 2.64 21.15 -7.44
C HIS A 326 3.46 20.47 -6.33
N GLU A 327 4.06 19.31 -6.58
CA GLU A 327 4.89 18.61 -5.61
C GLU A 327 6.13 19.41 -5.22
N GLN A 328 6.78 20.08 -6.19
CA GLN A 328 7.90 20.98 -5.90
C GLN A 328 7.47 22.15 -4.99
N HIS A 329 6.32 22.76 -5.28
CA HIS A 329 5.78 23.84 -4.45
C HIS A 329 5.44 23.33 -3.03
N LEU A 330 4.81 22.15 -2.93
CA LEU A 330 4.50 21.51 -1.66
C LEU A 330 5.77 21.30 -0.82
N GLN A 331 6.83 20.75 -1.42
CA GLN A 331 8.08 20.49 -0.72
C GLN A 331 8.79 21.78 -0.29
N GLU A 332 9.17 22.63 -1.24
CA GLU A 332 10.05 23.78 -0.96
C GLU A 332 9.32 24.88 -0.18
N THR A 333 8.07 25.17 -0.57
CA THR A 333 7.34 26.30 0.00
C THR A 333 6.57 25.89 1.24
N GLN A 334 5.72 24.87 1.15
CA GLN A 334 4.82 24.57 2.27
C GLN A 334 5.54 23.81 3.38
N LEU A 335 6.27 22.75 3.07
CA LEU A 335 6.94 21.93 4.08
C LEU A 335 8.22 22.62 4.60
N GLU A 336 9.20 22.90 3.73
CA GLU A 336 10.50 23.41 4.17
C GLU A 336 10.42 24.83 4.75
N ARG A 337 9.84 25.78 4.01
CA ARG A 337 9.76 27.19 4.45
C ARG A 337 8.64 27.42 5.46
N ASP A 338 7.39 27.12 5.11
CA ASP A 338 6.25 27.56 5.93
C ASP A 338 6.11 26.71 7.21
N VAL A 339 6.30 25.38 7.13
CA VAL A 339 6.25 24.50 8.30
C VAL A 339 7.58 24.49 9.05
N TYR A 340 8.69 24.04 8.47
CA TYR A 340 9.93 23.85 9.24
C TYR A 340 10.59 25.16 9.68
N GLU A 341 10.87 26.08 8.75
CA GLU A 341 11.48 27.37 9.09
C GLU A 341 10.52 28.22 9.93
N GLY A 342 9.23 28.28 9.54
CA GLY A 342 8.19 28.98 10.30
C GLY A 342 8.04 28.50 11.75
N LEU A 343 8.00 27.19 11.99
CA LEU A 343 7.92 26.63 13.34
C LEU A 343 9.19 26.92 14.16
N ASN A 344 10.38 26.75 13.56
CA ASN A 344 11.65 26.95 14.24
C ASN A 344 11.88 28.42 14.62
N GLU A 345 11.56 29.35 13.72
CA GLU A 345 11.85 30.76 13.93
C GLU A 345 10.79 31.50 14.73
N ARG A 346 9.52 31.12 14.61
CA ARG A 346 8.40 31.84 15.24
C ARG A 346 7.80 31.05 16.39
N ALA A 347 7.20 29.89 16.11
CA ALA A 347 6.37 29.19 17.08
C ALA A 347 7.17 28.68 18.30
N PHE A 348 8.27 27.96 18.07
CA PHE A 348 9.06 27.38 19.18
C PHE A 348 9.73 28.45 20.04
N LYS A 349 10.23 29.54 19.43
CA LYS A 349 10.78 30.68 20.18
C LYS A 349 9.73 31.41 21.02
N GLY A 350 8.48 31.42 20.56
CA GLY A 350 7.34 31.96 21.29
C GLY A 350 6.96 31.12 22.51
N LEU A 351 7.06 29.78 22.41
CA LEU A 351 6.76 28.86 23.51
C LEU A 351 7.83 28.88 24.61
N ARG A 352 9.09 28.69 24.23
CA ARG A 352 10.21 28.68 25.18
C ARG A 352 11.45 29.26 24.56
N ARG A 353 11.99 30.28 25.21
CA ARG A 353 13.24 30.91 24.80
C ARG A 353 14.41 30.07 25.26
N GLN A 354 15.43 29.96 24.40
CA GLN A 354 16.66 29.22 24.73
C GLN A 354 17.40 29.84 25.93
N LEU A 355 17.32 31.16 26.07
CA LEU A 355 17.82 31.91 27.23
C LEU A 355 16.80 32.96 27.67
N PRO A 356 16.80 33.35 28.97
CA PRO A 356 16.07 34.50 29.49
C PRO A 356 16.29 35.81 28.70
N VAL A 357 15.47 36.85 28.95
CA VAL A 357 15.58 38.18 28.27
C VAL A 357 16.99 38.74 28.41
N THR A 358 17.59 38.53 29.57
CA THR A 358 18.93 38.97 29.93
C THR A 358 20.05 38.29 29.13
N ARG A 359 19.75 37.25 28.33
CA ARG A 359 20.72 36.42 27.60
C ARG A 359 21.77 35.77 28.50
N GLN A 360 21.42 35.52 29.76
CA GLN A 360 22.25 34.82 30.75
C GLN A 360 21.43 33.69 31.38
N LYS A 361 22.12 32.62 31.82
CA LYS A 361 21.46 31.57 32.62
C LYS A 361 20.87 32.19 33.89
N VAL A 362 19.77 31.63 34.36
CA VAL A 362 19.13 32.08 35.60
C VAL A 362 20.11 31.92 36.76
N ASP A 363 20.33 33.01 37.48
CA ASP A 363 21.10 33.04 38.71
C ASP A 363 20.16 32.67 39.86
N TRP A 364 20.19 31.40 40.27
CA TRP A 364 19.29 30.86 41.28
C TRP A 364 19.50 31.48 42.67
N ASP A 365 20.71 31.93 42.99
CA ASP A 365 21.00 32.60 44.27
C ASP A 365 20.30 33.95 44.33
N LYS A 366 20.33 34.72 43.24
CA LYS A 366 19.56 35.97 43.13
C LYS A 366 18.06 35.74 43.24
N VAL A 367 17.52 34.73 42.55
CA VAL A 367 16.08 34.41 42.60
C VAL A 367 15.64 34.08 44.03
N THR A 368 16.44 33.30 44.76
CA THR A 368 16.14 32.91 46.15
C THR A 368 16.19 34.13 47.08
N ASN A 369 17.18 35.00 46.91
CA ASN A 369 17.33 36.22 47.72
C ASN A 369 16.23 37.24 47.44
N TYR A 370 15.77 37.39 46.19
CA TYR A 370 14.65 38.27 45.86
C TYR A 370 13.34 37.76 46.48
N ARG A 371 13.10 36.44 46.48
CA ARG A 371 11.93 35.86 47.13
C ARG A 371 11.95 36.08 48.64
N LEU A 372 13.09 35.84 49.29
CA LEU A 372 13.25 36.07 50.72
C LEU A 372 13.09 37.55 51.08
N GLY A 373 13.64 38.45 50.26
CA GLY A 373 13.47 39.89 50.44
C GLY A 373 12.02 40.36 50.29
N GLN A 374 11.25 39.75 49.40
CA GLN A 374 9.83 40.03 49.23
C GLN A 374 8.99 39.50 50.41
N ASP A 375 9.25 38.26 50.86
CA ASP A 375 8.57 37.68 52.04
C ASP A 375 8.85 38.51 53.32
N LEU A 376 10.07 39.05 53.46
CA LEU A 376 10.44 39.94 54.57
C LEU A 376 9.78 41.32 54.47
N ALA A 377 9.58 41.85 53.27
CA ALA A 377 8.89 43.11 53.04
C ALA A 377 7.39 42.99 53.35
N ASP A 378 6.74 41.93 52.86
CA ASP A 378 5.32 41.64 53.10
C ASP A 378 5.02 41.42 54.60
N HIS A 379 5.95 40.79 55.33
CA HIS A 379 5.82 40.63 56.79
C HIS A 379 5.97 41.93 57.58
N ASN A 380 6.76 42.89 57.10
CA ASN A 380 6.93 44.18 57.76
C ASN A 380 5.76 45.14 57.49
N GLU A 381 5.10 45.07 56.33
CA GLU A 381 3.89 45.85 56.06
C GLU A 381 2.67 45.33 56.84
N GLY A 382 2.55 44.01 57.06
CA GLY A 382 1.51 43.42 57.90
C GLY A 382 1.66 43.68 59.41
N ALA A 383 2.82 44.14 59.87
CA ALA A 383 3.08 44.48 61.27
C ALA A 383 2.88 45.99 61.59
N ALA A 384 2.61 46.81 60.56
CA ALA A 384 2.42 48.25 60.67
C ALA A 384 0.94 48.70 60.56
N ALA A 385 0.00 47.76 60.45
CA ALA A 385 -1.45 47.96 60.53
C ALA A 385 -2.00 47.36 61.83
#